data_AF-A0A2D4K8Y5-F1
#
_entry.id   AF-A0A2D4K8Y5-F1
#
_cell.length_a   1.000
_cell.length_b   1.000
_cell.length_c   1.000
_cell.angle_alpha   90.00
_cell.angle_beta   90.00
_cell.angle_gamma   90.00
#
_symmetry.space_group_name_H-M   'P 1'
#
loop_
_entity.id
_entity.type
_entity.pdbx_description
1 polymer ?
#
loop_
_entity_poly.entity_id
_entity_poly.type
_entity_poly.pdbx_seq_one_letter_code
_entity_poly.pdbx_strand_id
1 'polypeptide(L)'
;NEPGYERSRGTPSGTQSSREYDGNIRQATVKWAMLEQIRNPSPCFKEVIHKHFFLKRIEIMAQCEEWIADIQQYSSDKRVGRTMSHHAAALKRHTAQLREELQKLPCPE
;
A
#
# COMPACT_ATOMS: atom_id res chain seq x y z
N ASN A 1 0.49 -4.68 17.30
CA ASN A 1 -0.08 -3.62 18.17
C ASN A 1 -1.31 -4.06 18.94
N GLU A 2 -1.98 -5.15 18.56
CA GLU A 2 -3.07 -5.71 19.37
C GLU A 2 -2.53 -6.37 20.65
N PRO A 3 -3.04 -6.02 21.85
CA PRO A 3 -2.63 -6.66 23.10
C PRO A 3 -2.76 -8.18 23.04
N GLY A 4 -1.77 -8.90 23.55
CA GLY A 4 -1.75 -10.37 23.57
C GLY A 4 -1.21 -11.05 22.30
N TYR A 5 -1.24 -10.38 21.14
CA TYR A 5 -0.71 -10.94 19.87
C TYR A 5 0.80 -11.04 19.86
N GLU A 6 1.49 -10.29 20.72
CA GLU A 6 2.95 -10.33 20.91
C GLU A 6 3.47 -11.76 21.18
N ARG A 7 2.67 -12.61 21.84
CA ARG A 7 3.02 -14.02 22.10
C ARG A 7 3.21 -14.87 20.84
N SER A 8 2.60 -14.45 19.73
CA SER A 8 2.72 -15.12 18.43
C SER A 8 3.90 -14.62 17.59
N ARG A 9 4.55 -13.52 18.01
CA ARG A 9 5.68 -12.92 17.28
C ARG A 9 6.83 -13.93 17.18
N GLY A 10 7.37 -14.08 15.97
CA GLY A 10 8.44 -15.04 15.68
C GLY A 10 7.96 -16.47 15.40
N THR A 11 6.67 -16.78 15.61
CA THR A 11 6.10 -18.09 15.21
C THR A 11 5.67 -18.07 13.74
N PRO A 12 5.68 -19.21 13.02
CA PRO A 12 5.19 -19.28 11.65
C PRO A 12 3.74 -18.79 11.50
N SER A 13 2.87 -19.11 12.47
CA SER A 13 1.47 -18.67 12.47
C SER A 13 1.35 -17.16 12.65
N GLY A 14 2.10 -16.58 13.59
CA GLY A 14 2.09 -15.13 13.81
C GLY A 14 2.65 -14.36 12.62
N THR A 15 3.74 -14.84 12.01
CA THR A 15 4.30 -14.25 10.78
C THR A 15 3.28 -14.29 9.63
N GLN A 16 2.56 -15.40 9.47
CA GLN A 16 1.53 -15.52 8.44
C GLN A 16 0.37 -14.54 8.66
N SER A 17 -0.16 -14.46 9.88
CA SER A 17 -1.22 -13.50 10.21
C SER A 17 -0.76 -12.05 10.06
N SER A 18 0.49 -11.75 10.43
CA SER A 18 1.06 -10.41 10.24
C SER A 18 1.17 -10.04 8.76
N ARG A 19 1.57 -10.97 7.89
CA ARG A 19 1.65 -10.72 6.44
C ARG A 19 0.29 -10.45 5.80
N GLU A 20 -0.73 -11.22 6.19
CA GLU A 20 -2.09 -10.98 5.73
C GLU A 20 -2.61 -9.60 6.16
N TYR A 21 -2.35 -9.24 7.41
CA TYR A 21 -2.65 -7.92 7.94
C TYR A 21 -1.93 -6.81 7.15
N ASP A 22 -0.62 -6.95 6.93
CA ASP A 22 0.17 -6.00 6.17
C ASP A 22 -0.33 -5.85 4.74
N GLY A 23 -0.74 -6.94 4.08
CA GLY A 23 -1.34 -6.91 2.76
C GLY A 23 -2.59 -6.04 2.69
N ASN A 24 -3.46 -6.14 3.70
CA ASN A 24 -4.64 -5.30 3.81
C ASN A 24 -4.29 -3.82 4.07
N ILE A 25 -3.35 -3.56 4.98
CA ILE A 25 -2.93 -2.18 5.29
C ILE A 25 -2.26 -1.52 4.09
N ARG A 26 -1.37 -2.23 3.38
CA ARG A 26 -0.67 -1.69 2.20
C ARG A 26 -1.63 -1.27 1.09
N GLN A 27 -2.61 -2.12 0.73
CA GLN A 27 -3.59 -1.76 -0.29
C GLN A 27 -4.45 -0.56 0.15
N ALA A 28 -4.82 -0.50 1.43
CA ALA A 28 -5.61 0.60 1.97
C ALA A 28 -4.82 1.91 2.01
N THR A 29 -3.53 1.87 2.34
CA THR A 29 -2.63 3.02 2.30
C THR A 29 -2.54 3.59 0.88
N VAL A 30 -2.29 2.76 -0.12
CA VAL A 30 -2.22 3.23 -1.53
C VAL A 30 -3.56 3.82 -1.97
N LYS A 31 -4.68 3.21 -1.59
CA LYS A 31 -6.01 3.73 -1.94
C LYS A 31 -6.33 5.04 -1.22
N TRP A 32 -6.33 5.05 0.10
CA TRP A 32 -6.92 6.13 0.89
C TRP A 32 -5.92 7.19 1.32
N ALA A 33 -4.69 6.79 1.64
CA ALA A 33 -3.66 7.70 2.12
C ALA A 33 -2.78 8.27 0.99
N MET A 34 -2.83 7.71 -0.21
CA MET A 34 -2.10 8.21 -1.38
C MET A 34 -3.05 8.69 -2.48
N LEU A 35 -3.77 7.77 -3.13
CA LEU A 35 -4.58 8.09 -4.30
C LEU A 35 -5.68 9.11 -3.99
N GLU A 36 -6.48 8.87 -2.94
CA GLU A 36 -7.53 9.81 -2.57
C GLU A 36 -7.00 11.11 -1.98
N GLN A 37 -5.82 11.12 -1.35
CA GLN A 37 -5.18 12.37 -0.91
C GLN A 37 -4.78 13.23 -2.10
N ILE A 38 -4.29 12.63 -3.20
CA ILE A 38 -3.97 13.37 -4.43
C ILE A 38 -5.24 13.88 -5.12
N ARG A 39 -6.29 13.05 -5.21
CA ARG A 39 -7.55 13.40 -5.90
C ARG A 39 -8.40 14.42 -5.13
N ASN A 40 -8.50 14.24 -3.82
CA ASN A 40 -9.40 14.99 -2.95
C ASN A 40 -8.65 15.49 -1.71
N PRO A 41 -7.60 16.32 -1.87
CA PRO A 41 -6.82 16.81 -0.74
C PRO A 41 -7.67 17.72 0.15
N SER A 42 -7.48 17.61 1.47
CA SER A 42 -7.97 18.62 2.40
C SER A 42 -7.38 19.99 2.05
N PRO A 43 -8.18 21.08 2.03
CA PRO A 43 -7.67 22.43 1.74
C PRO A 43 -6.47 22.83 2.61
N CYS A 44 -6.47 22.41 3.89
CA CYS A 44 -5.40 22.72 4.84
C CYS A 44 -4.05 22.07 4.48
N PHE A 45 -4.05 20.98 3.72
CA PHE A 45 -2.85 20.19 3.41
C PHE A 45 -2.57 20.10 1.90
N LYS A 46 -3.32 20.83 1.06
CA LYS A 46 -3.23 20.72 -0.40
C LYS A 46 -1.80 20.88 -0.92
N GLU A 47 -1.09 21.92 -0.48
CA GLU A 47 0.28 22.18 -0.90
C GLU A 47 1.25 21.10 -0.42
N VAL A 48 1.13 20.69 0.85
CA VAL A 48 1.98 19.65 1.45
C VAL A 48 1.81 18.32 0.71
N ILE A 49 0.57 17.90 0.45
CA ILE A 49 0.23 16.69 -0.28
C ILE A 49 0.82 16.75 -1.69
N HIS A 50 0.60 17.86 -2.42
CA HIS A 50 1.09 18.02 -3.78
C HIS A 50 2.63 17.93 -3.83
N LYS A 51 3.34 18.73 -3.01
CA LYS A 51 4.81 18.71 -2.96
C LYS A 51 5.35 17.34 -2.57
N HIS A 52 4.75 16.71 -1.55
CA HIS A 52 5.15 15.37 -1.10
C HIS A 52 5.08 14.34 -2.23
N PHE A 53 3.92 14.20 -2.87
CA PHE A 53 3.72 13.20 -3.90
C PHE A 53 4.49 13.51 -5.18
N PHE A 54 4.65 14.79 -5.55
CA PHE A 54 5.48 15.16 -6.69
C PHE A 54 6.94 14.76 -6.45
N LEU A 55 7.54 15.16 -5.33
CA LEU A 55 8.96 14.91 -5.04
C LEU A 55 9.26 13.42 -4.87
N LYS A 56 8.34 12.66 -4.25
CA LYS A 56 8.53 11.23 -3.96
C LYS A 56 7.95 10.27 -5.00
N ARG A 57 7.40 10.75 -6.12
CA ARG A 57 6.71 9.89 -7.11
C ARG A 57 7.51 8.66 -7.56
N ILE A 58 8.83 8.79 -7.73
CA ILE A 58 9.70 7.68 -8.15
C ILE A 58 9.84 6.65 -7.02
N GLU A 59 10.14 7.11 -5.81
CA GLU A 59 10.28 6.27 -4.60
C GLU A 59 8.97 5.51 -4.30
N ILE A 60 7.84 6.23 -4.34
CA ILE A 60 6.51 5.65 -4.10
C ILE A 60 6.18 4.57 -5.13
N MET A 61 6.53 4.79 -6.39
CA MET A 61 6.29 3.78 -7.42
C MET A 61 7.16 2.54 -7.26
N ALA A 62 8.44 2.71 -6.91
CA ALA A 62 9.29 1.58 -6.58
C ALA A 62 8.74 0.79 -5.37
N GLN A 63 8.31 1.48 -4.33
CA GLN A 63 7.74 0.85 -3.13
C GLN A 63 6.44 0.08 -3.43
N CYS A 64 5.55 0.61 -4.27
CA CYS A 64 4.33 -0.11 -4.64
C CYS A 64 4.64 -1.40 -5.41
N GLU A 65 5.60 -1.37 -6.35
CA GLU A 65 6.01 -2.57 -7.10
C GLU A 65 6.67 -3.60 -6.17
N GLU A 66 7.49 -3.16 -5.21
CA GLU A 66 8.07 -4.03 -4.18
C GLU A 66 6.97 -4.70 -3.34
N TRP A 67 5.99 -3.94 -2.84
CA TRP A 67 4.88 -4.51 -2.08
C TRP A 67 4.03 -5.49 -2.88
N ILE A 68 3.81 -5.21 -4.17
CA ILE A 68 3.12 -6.13 -5.07
C ILE A 68 3.91 -7.43 -5.18
N ALA A 69 5.22 -7.34 -5.44
CA ALA A 69 6.09 -8.51 -5.57
C ALA A 69 6.11 -9.35 -4.29
N ASP A 70 6.26 -8.71 -3.12
CA ASP A 70 6.26 -9.39 -1.81
C ASP A 70 4.95 -10.13 -1.54
N ILE A 71 3.78 -9.48 -1.75
CA ILE A 71 2.48 -10.13 -1.52
C ILE A 71 2.29 -11.33 -2.46
N GLN A 72 2.72 -11.22 -3.72
CA GLN A 72 2.58 -12.28 -4.71
C GLN A 72 3.37 -13.55 -4.38
N GLN A 73 4.46 -13.44 -3.61
CA GLN A 73 5.23 -14.61 -3.16
C GLN A 73 4.38 -15.59 -2.33
N TYR A 74 3.32 -15.09 -1.68
CA TYR A 74 2.46 -15.87 -0.78
C TYR A 74 1.09 -16.19 -1.38
N SER A 75 0.83 -15.83 -2.64
CA SER A 75 -0.45 -16.08 -3.31
C SER A 75 -0.80 -17.56 -3.46
N SER A 76 0.21 -18.45 -3.45
CA SER A 76 0.04 -19.91 -3.52
C SER A 76 0.04 -20.61 -2.15
N ASP A 77 0.12 -19.86 -1.05
CA ASP A 77 0.09 -20.42 0.30
C ASP A 77 -1.28 -21.07 0.59
N LYS A 78 -1.28 -22.29 1.12
CA LYS A 78 -2.50 -23.08 1.36
C LYS A 78 -3.46 -22.44 2.38
N ARG A 79 -2.96 -21.62 3.31
CA ARG A 79 -3.75 -21.02 4.38
C ARG A 79 -4.20 -19.60 4.03
N VAL A 80 -3.29 -18.77 3.54
CA VAL A 80 -3.56 -17.33 3.29
C VAL A 80 -3.59 -16.94 1.81
N GLY A 81 -3.28 -17.86 0.89
CA GLY A 81 -3.08 -17.54 -0.52
C GLY A 81 -4.28 -16.87 -1.20
N ARG A 82 -5.52 -17.24 -0.80
CA ARG A 82 -6.72 -16.59 -1.32
C ARG A 82 -6.79 -15.11 -0.90
N THR A 83 -6.60 -14.82 0.37
CA THR A 83 -6.64 -13.43 0.89
C THR A 83 -5.47 -12.62 0.34
N MET A 84 -4.27 -13.19 0.30
CA MET A 84 -3.09 -12.53 -0.29
C MET A 84 -3.30 -12.20 -1.76
N SER A 85 -3.89 -13.12 -2.54
CA SER A 85 -4.22 -12.86 -3.95
C SER A 85 -5.24 -11.74 -4.11
N HIS A 86 -6.24 -11.67 -3.23
CA HIS A 86 -7.20 -10.57 -3.22
C HIS A 86 -6.53 -9.21 -2.92
N HIS A 87 -5.64 -9.17 -1.90
CA HIS A 87 -4.86 -7.96 -1.58
C HIS A 87 -3.93 -7.55 -2.70
N ALA A 88 -3.21 -8.49 -3.33
CA ALA A 88 -2.36 -8.21 -4.49
C ALA A 88 -3.17 -7.61 -5.65
N ALA A 89 -4.34 -8.16 -5.95
CA ALA A 89 -5.19 -7.65 -7.02
C ALA A 89 -5.69 -6.23 -6.72
N ALA A 90 -6.10 -5.94 -5.47
CA ALA A 90 -6.49 -4.60 -5.06
C ALA A 90 -5.32 -3.61 -5.15
N LEU A 91 -4.16 -3.97 -4.59
CA LEU A 91 -2.95 -3.14 -4.60
C LEU A 91 -2.50 -2.81 -6.03
N LYS A 92 -2.54 -3.78 -6.96
CA LYS A 92 -2.24 -3.54 -8.38
C LYS A 92 -3.17 -2.52 -9.02
N ARG A 93 -4.49 -2.63 -8.78
CA ARG A 93 -5.46 -1.67 -9.31
C ARG A 93 -5.22 -0.27 -8.77
N HIS A 94 -4.98 -0.14 -7.46
CA HIS A 94 -4.73 1.16 -6.84
C HIS A 94 -3.40 1.77 -7.28
N THR A 95 -2.36 0.94 -7.46
CA THR A 95 -1.04 1.38 -7.97
C THR A 95 -1.13 1.91 -9.40
N ALA A 96 -1.91 1.27 -10.27
CA ALA A 96 -2.13 1.74 -11.63
C ALA A 96 -2.81 3.12 -11.65
N GLN A 97 -3.87 3.30 -10.85
CA GLN A 97 -4.55 4.60 -10.71
C GLN A 97 -3.64 5.66 -10.11
N LEU A 98 -2.85 5.31 -9.09
CA LEU A 98 -1.88 6.22 -8.47
C LEU A 98 -0.81 6.67 -9.48
N ARG A 99 -0.31 5.76 -10.31
CA ARG A 99 0.65 6.09 -11.38
C ARG A 99 0.10 7.17 -12.32
N GLU A 100 -1.16 7.05 -12.73
CA GLU A 100 -1.80 8.05 -13.58
C GLU A 100 -1.88 9.42 -12.91
N GLU A 101 -2.29 9.48 -11.63
CA GLU A 101 -2.35 10.75 -10.90
C GLU A 101 -0.96 11.36 -10.69
N LEU A 102 0.04 10.54 -10.34
CA LEU A 102 1.43 11.00 -10.16
C LEU A 102 2.04 11.57 -11.45
N GLN A 103 1.66 11.04 -12.62
CA GLN A 103 2.10 11.57 -13.92
C GLN A 103 1.41 12.88 -14.29
N LYS A 104 0.16 13.08 -13.83
CA LYS A 104 -0.62 14.29 -14.08
C LYS A 104 -0.25 15.44 -13.12
N LEU A 105 0.47 15.16 -12.03
CA LEU A 105 0.87 16.18 -11.05
C LEU A 105 1.78 17.24 -11.72
N PRO A 106 1.38 18.52 -11.74
CA PRO A 106 2.24 19.57 -12.24
C PRO A 106 3.44 19.78 -11.32
N CYS A 107 4.52 20.38 -11.84
CA CYS A 107 5.62 20.83 -10.99
C CYS A 107 5.08 21.84 -9.96
N PRO A 108 5.34 21.65 -8.65
CA PRO A 108 4.96 22.62 -7.64
C PRO A 108 5.82 23.88 -7.76
N GLU A 109 5.25 25.03 -7.35
CA GLU A 109 5.94 26.32 -7.20
C GLU A 109 6.84 26.37 -5.95
#